data_AF-A0A2G5BK83-F1
#
_entry.id   AF-A0A2G5BK83-F1
#
_cell.length_a   1.000
_cell.length_b   1.000
_cell.length_c   1.000
_cell.angle_alpha   90.00
_cell.angle_beta   90.00
_cell.angle_gamma   90.00
#
_symmetry.space_group_name_H-M   'P 1'
#
loop_
_entity.id
_entity.type
_entity.pdbx_description
1 polymer ?
#
loop_
_entity_poly.entity_id
_entity_poly.type
_entity_poly.pdbx_seq_one_letter_code
_entity_poly.pdbx_strand_id
1 'polypeptide(L)'
;HPNKEAFVEGVDHILNRWTALELAVQHEWGGHDTQDKREDMVDEIVEHFDTLVRKRKTPEPTDLEELLLDIMDGDFSVALDDQSEKEVAKLICTVFSECKTGNFTTVDRMAKE
;
A
#
# COMPACT_ATOMS: atom_id res chain seq x y z
N HIS A 1 2.43 -3.84 18.45
CA HIS A 1 2.18 -3.10 17.21
C HIS A 1 0.67 -3.12 16.97
N PRO A 2 0.04 -2.10 16.32
CA PRO A 2 -1.22 -2.35 15.58
C PRO A 2 -1.11 -3.71 14.88
N ASN A 3 -2.16 -4.52 14.88
CA ASN A 3 -2.08 -5.93 14.49
C ASN A 3 -1.38 -6.08 13.12
N LYS A 4 -0.07 -6.39 13.12
CA LYS A 4 0.81 -6.20 11.95
C LYS A 4 0.36 -7.07 10.80
N GLU A 5 -0.09 -8.28 11.13
CA GLU A 5 -0.68 -9.23 10.21
C GLU A 5 -1.93 -8.65 9.51
N ALA A 6 -2.89 -8.11 10.27
CA ALA A 6 -4.09 -7.49 9.69
C ALA A 6 -3.77 -6.24 8.85
N PHE A 7 -2.72 -5.49 9.20
CA PHE A 7 -2.27 -4.36 8.39
C PHE A 7 -1.65 -4.82 7.07
N VAL A 8 -0.77 -5.83 7.10
CA VAL A 8 -0.17 -6.44 5.91
C VAL A 8 -1.27 -6.96 4.97
N GLU A 9 -2.24 -7.70 5.51
CA GLU A 9 -3.38 -8.23 4.74
C GLU A 9 -4.20 -7.11 4.10
N GLY A 10 -4.49 -6.04 4.86
CA GLY A 10 -5.20 -4.88 4.33
C GLY A 10 -4.44 -4.16 3.22
N VAL A 11 -3.12 -3.98 3.35
CA VAL A 11 -2.28 -3.39 2.30
C VAL A 11 -2.29 -4.26 1.05
N ASP A 12 -2.09 -5.58 1.20
CA ASP A 12 -2.11 -6.50 0.06
C ASP A 12 -3.46 -6.45 -0.69
N HIS A 13 -4.58 -6.46 0.02
CA HIS A 13 -5.90 -6.33 -0.60
C HIS A 13 -6.11 -5.01 -1.34
N ILE A 14 -5.60 -3.91 -0.81
CA ILE A 14 -5.69 -2.60 -1.47
C ILE A 14 -4.86 -2.61 -2.76
N LEU A 15 -3.61 -3.08 -2.69
CA LEU A 15 -2.71 -3.12 -3.85
C LEU A 15 -3.22 -4.06 -4.95
N ASN A 16 -3.79 -5.22 -4.59
CA ASN A 16 -4.46 -6.13 -5.53
C ASN A 16 -5.57 -5.46 -6.36
N ARG A 17 -6.23 -4.43 -5.80
CA ARG A 17 -7.38 -3.76 -6.42
C ARG A 17 -7.00 -2.43 -7.07
N TRP A 18 -5.73 -2.05 -7.00
CA TRP A 18 -5.26 -0.84 -7.63
C TRP A 18 -4.95 -1.11 -9.10
N THR A 19 -5.84 -0.68 -9.99
CA THR A 19 -5.80 -0.99 -11.43
C THR A 19 -4.45 -0.66 -12.08
N ALA A 20 -3.81 0.44 -11.71
CA ALA A 20 -2.51 0.82 -12.27
C ALA A 20 -1.42 -0.22 -11.97
N LEU A 21 -1.34 -0.68 -10.73
CA LEU A 21 -0.40 -1.71 -10.29
C LEU A 21 -0.75 -3.09 -10.89
N GLU A 22 -2.03 -3.44 -10.93
CA GLU A 22 -2.50 -4.70 -11.54
C GLU A 22 -2.08 -4.80 -13.02
N LEU A 23 -2.31 -3.73 -13.79
CA LEU A 23 -1.89 -3.67 -15.19
C LEU A 23 -0.38 -3.72 -15.35
N ALA A 24 0.37 -3.04 -14.47
CA ALA A 24 1.82 -3.05 -14.50
C ALA A 24 2.40 -4.45 -14.25
N VAL A 25 1.82 -5.19 -13.30
CA VAL A 25 2.20 -6.57 -13.00
C VAL A 25 1.81 -7.48 -14.16
N GLN A 26 0.57 -7.40 -14.64
CA GLN A 26 0.05 -8.23 -15.73
C GLN A 26 0.84 -8.08 -17.03
N HIS A 27 1.31 -6.88 -17.32
CA HIS A 27 2.03 -6.55 -18.55
C HIS A 27 3.55 -6.47 -18.39
N GLU A 28 4.09 -6.85 -17.23
CA GLU A 28 5.53 -6.85 -16.94
C GLU A 28 6.18 -5.48 -17.23
N TRP A 29 5.49 -4.37 -16.93
CA TRP A 29 6.00 -3.02 -17.21
C TRP A 29 7.27 -2.69 -16.41
N GLY A 30 7.48 -3.37 -15.29
CA GLY A 30 8.71 -3.37 -14.50
C GLY A 30 9.72 -4.48 -14.83
N GLY A 31 9.45 -5.32 -15.83
CA GLY A 31 10.21 -6.54 -16.11
C GLY A 31 9.54 -7.83 -15.61
N HIS A 32 10.17 -8.97 -15.87
CA HIS A 32 9.66 -10.31 -15.52
C HIS A 32 9.48 -10.58 -14.01
N ASP A 33 10.04 -9.72 -13.15
CA ASP A 33 10.02 -9.78 -11.70
C ASP A 33 8.96 -8.85 -11.08
N THR A 34 8.01 -8.33 -11.86
CA THR A 34 6.94 -7.44 -11.36
C THR A 34 6.09 -8.06 -10.25
N GLN A 35 5.91 -9.38 -10.26
CA GLN A 35 5.20 -10.07 -9.19
C GLN A 35 5.97 -9.99 -7.87
N ASP A 36 7.29 -10.23 -7.88
CA ASP A 36 8.14 -10.15 -6.69
C ASP A 36 8.20 -8.69 -6.20
N LYS A 37 8.33 -7.72 -7.12
CA LYS A 37 8.28 -6.28 -6.79
C LYS A 37 6.98 -5.85 -6.12
N ARG A 38 5.86 -6.47 -6.48
CA ARG A 38 4.56 -6.19 -5.85
C ARG A 38 4.52 -6.68 -4.41
N GLU A 39 5.14 -7.83 -4.13
CA GLU A 39 5.30 -8.35 -2.78
C GLU A 39 6.24 -7.45 -1.96
N ASP A 40 7.36 -7.05 -2.55
CA ASP A 40 8.31 -6.09 -1.96
C ASP A 40 7.64 -4.74 -1.63
N MET A 41 6.73 -4.26 -2.49
CA MET A 41 5.96 -3.04 -2.27
C MET A 41 5.08 -3.11 -1.00
N VAL A 42 4.49 -4.27 -0.70
CA VAL A 42 3.74 -4.47 0.55
C VAL A 42 4.66 -4.31 1.75
N ASP A 43 5.83 -4.97 1.71
CA ASP A 43 6.81 -4.91 2.79
C ASP A 43 7.38 -3.50 2.99
N GLU A 44 7.65 -2.77 1.91
CA GLU A 44 8.15 -1.40 1.96
C GLU A 44 7.14 -0.44 2.59
N ILE A 45 5.86 -0.51 2.20
CA ILE A 45 4.79 0.27 2.83
C ILE A 45 4.70 -0.06 4.33
N VAL A 46 4.76 -1.33 4.69
CA VAL A 46 4.67 -1.74 6.10
C VAL A 46 5.86 -1.23 6.91
N GLU A 47 7.09 -1.33 6.40
CA GLU A 47 8.28 -0.80 7.09
C GLU A 47 8.28 0.73 7.15
N HIS A 48 7.71 1.41 6.14
CA HIS A 48 7.53 2.86 6.17
C HIS A 48 6.66 3.28 7.37
N PHE A 49 5.50 2.62 7.55
CA PHE A 49 4.62 2.87 8.70
C PHE A 49 5.29 2.50 10.03
N ASP A 50 5.96 1.35 10.11
CA ASP A 50 6.73 0.94 11.31
C ASP A 50 7.78 2.02 11.67
N THR A 51 8.46 2.58 10.67
CA THR A 51 9.45 3.66 10.84
C THR A 51 8.82 4.94 11.37
N LEU A 52 7.67 5.37 10.84
CA LEU A 52 6.96 6.56 11.32
C LEU A 52 6.50 6.39 12.78
N VAL A 53 5.95 5.21 13.12
CA VAL A 53 5.53 4.89 14.49
C VAL A 53 6.71 4.92 15.46
N ARG A 54 7.86 4.32 15.10
CA ARG A 54 9.10 4.37 15.90
C ARG A 54 9.56 5.81 16.15
N LYS A 55 9.37 6.70 15.16
CA LYS A 55 9.68 8.14 15.25
C LYS A 55 8.60 8.96 15.97
N ARG A 56 7.55 8.32 16.51
CA ARG A 56 6.37 8.97 17.14
C ARG A 56 5.65 9.96 16.20
N LYS A 57 5.71 9.71 14.89
CA LYS A 57 4.94 10.42 13.88
C LYS A 57 3.65 9.65 13.59
N THR A 58 2.58 10.39 13.33
CA THR A 58 1.35 9.80 12.79
C THR A 58 1.54 9.69 11.27
N PRO A 59 1.35 8.51 10.67
CA PRO A 59 1.33 8.39 9.21
C PRO A 59 0.20 9.19 8.60
N GLU A 60 0.53 10.13 7.73
CA GLU A 60 -0.42 10.92 6.96
C GLU A 60 -0.44 10.44 5.50
N PRO A 61 -1.57 10.54 4.77
CA PRO A 61 -1.65 10.09 3.38
C PRO A 61 -0.59 10.70 2.47
N THR A 62 -0.26 11.98 2.68
CA THR A 62 0.76 12.68 1.88
C THR A 62 2.16 12.08 2.01
N ASP A 63 2.50 11.49 3.17
CA ASP A 63 3.79 10.82 3.36
C ASP A 63 3.88 9.53 2.51
N LEU A 64 2.73 8.87 2.32
CA LEU A 64 2.62 7.64 1.55
C LEU A 64 2.42 7.91 0.05
N GLU A 65 1.78 9.01 -0.33
CA GLU A 65 1.60 9.41 -1.74
C GLU A 65 2.95 9.49 -2.48
N GLU A 66 3.95 10.13 -1.88
CA GLU A 66 5.30 10.24 -2.47
C GLU A 66 5.95 8.86 -2.64
N LEU A 67 5.84 7.98 -1.63
CA LEU A 67 6.37 6.62 -1.71
C LEU A 67 5.70 5.80 -2.82
N LEU A 68 4.37 5.90 -2.96
CA LEU A 68 3.64 5.18 -4.01
C LEU A 68 4.04 5.66 -5.41
N LEU A 69 4.24 6.97 -5.58
CA LEU A 69 4.73 7.54 -6.85
C LEU A 69 6.13 7.05 -7.19
N ASP A 70 7.04 7.08 -6.21
CA ASP A 70 8.43 6.65 -6.40
C ASP A 70 8.52 5.16 -6.78
N ILE A 71 7.74 4.29 -6.13
CA ILE A 71 7.70 2.86 -6.45
C ILE A 71 7.08 2.63 -7.84
N MET A 72 5.96 3.28 -8.17
CA MET A 72 5.29 3.08 -9.45
C MET A 72 6.14 3.53 -10.63
N ASP A 73 6.87 4.64 -10.50
CA ASP A 73 7.80 5.10 -11.53
C ASP A 73 9.06 4.22 -11.58
N GLY A 74 9.69 3.97 -10.43
CA GLY A 74 10.98 3.29 -10.33
C GLY A 74 10.92 1.79 -10.65
N ASP A 75 9.99 1.07 -10.04
CA ASP A 75 9.94 -0.39 -10.11
C ASP A 75 9.06 -0.90 -11.24
N PHE A 76 8.01 -0.14 -11.58
CA PHE A 76 6.98 -0.53 -12.53
C PHE A 76 6.98 0.28 -13.83
N SER A 77 7.79 1.35 -13.93
CA SER A 77 7.81 2.26 -15.10
C SER A 77 6.44 2.86 -15.44
N VAL A 78 5.63 3.13 -14.41
CA VAL A 78 4.29 3.72 -14.52
C VAL A 78 4.28 5.13 -13.98
N ALA A 79 4.02 6.10 -14.87
CA ALA A 79 3.64 7.44 -14.48
C ALA A 79 2.14 7.49 -14.16
N LEU A 80 1.79 7.94 -12.95
CA LEU A 80 0.40 8.09 -12.52
C LEU A 80 -0.11 9.50 -12.82
N ASP A 81 -1.09 9.60 -13.72
CA ASP A 81 -1.72 10.88 -14.12
C ASP A 81 -3.16 11.03 -13.57
N ASP A 82 -3.73 9.96 -13.03
CA ASP A 82 -5.13 9.89 -12.58
C ASP A 82 -5.33 10.21 -11.09
N GLN A 83 -4.24 10.49 -10.37
CA GLN A 83 -4.21 10.75 -8.93
C GLN A 83 -4.70 9.58 -8.07
N SER A 84 -4.66 8.36 -8.61
CA SER A 84 -5.10 7.16 -7.89
C SER A 84 -4.22 6.85 -6.67
N GLU A 85 -2.95 7.26 -6.67
CA GLU A 85 -2.03 7.15 -5.53
C GLU A 85 -2.60 7.80 -4.27
N LYS A 86 -3.34 8.91 -4.41
CA LYS A 86 -3.88 9.65 -3.26
C LYS A 86 -5.01 8.89 -2.59
N GLU A 87 -5.88 8.29 -3.38
CA GLU A 87 -6.99 7.50 -2.85
C GLU A 87 -6.49 6.19 -2.23
N VAL A 88 -5.49 5.55 -2.86
CA VAL A 88 -4.80 4.38 -2.31
C VAL A 88 -4.11 4.72 -0.99
N ALA A 89 -3.38 5.83 -0.93
CA ALA A 89 -2.70 6.28 0.28
C ALA A 89 -3.68 6.54 1.44
N LYS A 90 -4.78 7.25 1.18
CA LYS A 90 -5.83 7.50 2.18
C LYS A 90 -6.44 6.20 2.71
N LEU A 91 -6.66 5.23 1.83
CA LEU A 91 -7.24 3.94 2.21
C LEU A 91 -6.28 3.13 3.10
N ILE A 92 -4.99 3.08 2.75
CA ILE A 92 -3.96 2.43 3.56
C ILE A 92 -3.84 3.09 4.93
N CYS A 93 -3.81 4.43 5.01
CA CYS A 93 -3.81 5.16 6.28
C CYS A 93 -5.06 4.88 7.13
N THR A 94 -6.23 4.71 6.50
CA THR A 94 -7.47 4.35 7.19
C THR A 94 -7.36 2.96 7.82
N VAL A 95 -6.91 1.96 7.06
CA VAL A 95 -6.68 0.60 7.56
C VAL A 95 -5.67 0.61 8.70
N PHE A 96 -4.59 1.38 8.59
CA PHE A 96 -3.60 1.50 9.65
C PHE A 96 -4.21 2.05 10.96
N SER A 97 -5.03 3.10 10.87
CA SER A 97 -5.71 3.71 12.01
C SER A 97 -6.70 2.75 12.67
N GLU A 98 -7.45 2.01 11.87
CA GLU A 98 -8.35 0.94 12.32
C GLU A 98 -7.58 -0.16 13.08
N CYS A 99 -6.53 -0.72 12.47
CA CYS A 99 -5.67 -1.74 13.09
C CYS A 99 -5.02 -1.26 14.41
N LYS A 100 -4.76 0.05 14.55
CA LYS A 100 -4.24 0.65 15.79
C LYS A 100 -5.28 0.77 16.90
N THR A 101 -6.55 0.94 16.54
CA THR A 101 -7.66 1.04 17.51
C THR A 101 -8.30 -0.31 17.83
N GLY A 102 -7.82 -1.40 17.20
CA GLY A 102 -8.39 -2.75 17.35
C GLY A 102 -9.71 -2.92 16.61
N ASN A 103 -10.04 -2.00 15.71
CA ASN A 103 -11.15 -2.12 14.78
C ASN A 103 -10.61 -2.76 13.49
N PHE A 104 -11.18 -3.87 13.04
CA PHE A 104 -10.75 -4.56 11.81
C PHE A 104 -11.83 -4.52 10.73
N THR A 105 -12.83 -3.64 10.86
CA THR A 105 -14.00 -3.61 10.00
C THR A 105 -13.65 -3.48 8.52
N THR A 106 -12.70 -2.62 8.14
CA THR A 106 -12.33 -2.44 6.74
C THR A 106 -11.55 -3.64 6.19
N VAL A 107 -10.61 -4.20 6.96
CA VAL A 107 -9.85 -5.40 6.57
C VAL A 107 -10.79 -6.60 6.40
N ASP A 108 -11.67 -6.84 7.38
CA ASP A 108 -12.65 -7.93 7.34
C ASP A 108 -13.64 -7.81 6.18
N ARG A 109 -13.92 -6.58 5.74
CA ARG A 109 -14.78 -6.33 4.57
C ARG A 109 -14.01 -6.61 3.28
N MET A 110 -12.76 -6.19 3.18
CA MET A 110 -11.90 -6.47 2.02
C MET A 110 -11.70 -7.97 1.83
N ALA A 111 -11.47 -8.73 2.91
CA ALA A 111 -11.29 -10.19 2.85
C ALA A 111 -12.52 -10.99 2.40
N LYS A 112 -13.72 -10.38 2.40
CA LYS A 112 -15.00 -11.03 2.03
C LYS A 112 -15.46 -10.73 0.60
N GLU A 113 -14.76 -9.86 -0.11
CA GLU A 113 -15.06 -9.40 -1.47
C GLU A 113 -14.09 -10.03 -2.49
#